data_AF-A0AAE3ZLK4-F1
#
_entry.id   AF-A0AAE3ZLK4-F1
#
_cell.length_a   1.000
_cell.length_b   1.000
_cell.length_c   1.000
_cell.angle_alpha   90.00
_cell.angle_beta   90.00
_cell.angle_gamma   90.00
#
_symmetry.space_group_name_H-M   'P 1'
#
loop_
_entity.id
_entity.type
_entity.pdbx_description
1 polymer ?
#
loop_
_entity_poly.entity_id
_entity_poly.type
_entity_poly.pdbx_seq_one_letter_code
_entity_poly.pdbx_strand_id
1 'polypeptide(L)' 'MTTDVETAGAILGIGRSKAYQLAKADEFPVRLLRIGRRYVVPIPSILELLGVE' A
#
# COMPACT_ATOMS: atom_id res chain seq x y z
N MET A 1 9.31 -8.20 5.77
CA MET A 1 9.77 -6.89 5.26
C MET A 1 8.56 -5.99 5.01
N THR A 2 8.69 -4.67 5.14
CA THR A 2 7.58 -3.70 4.97
C THR A 2 8.02 -2.52 4.08
N THR A 3 7.05 -1.82 3.50
CA THR A 3 7.24 -0.59 2.72
C THR A 3 6.16 0.44 3.07
N ASP A 4 6.11 1.56 2.36
CA ASP A 4 5.13 2.64 2.55
C ASP A 4 4.10 2.69 1.41
N VAL A 5 3.04 3.51 1.61
CA VAL A 5 1.93 3.67 0.66
C VAL A 5 2.37 4.30 -0.67
N GLU A 6 3.38 5.16 -0.66
CA GLU A 6 3.87 5.81 -1.87
C GLU A 6 4.60 4.80 -2.75
N THR A 7 5.47 4.00 -2.15
CA THR A 7 6.19 2.90 -2.82
C THR A 7 5.22 1.83 -3.33
N ALA A 8 4.27 1.38 -2.50
CA ALA A 8 3.25 0.43 -2.93
C ALA A 8 2.37 1.00 -4.04
N GLY A 9 2.01 2.29 -3.96
CA GLY A 9 1.29 2.99 -5.01
C GLY A 9 2.05 2.97 -6.34
N ALA A 10 3.35 3.29 -6.31
CA ALA A 10 4.20 3.26 -7.50
C ALA A 10 4.27 1.86 -8.13
N ILE A 11 4.42 0.80 -7.33
CA ILE A 11 4.39 -0.60 -7.80
C ILE A 11 3.07 -0.91 -8.53
N LEU A 12 1.96 -0.39 -8.01
CA LEU A 12 0.62 -0.62 -8.55
C LEU A 12 0.20 0.38 -9.63
N GLY A 13 1.11 1.27 -10.08
CA GLY A 13 0.80 2.30 -11.08
C GLY A 13 -0.10 3.44 -10.58
N ILE A 14 -0.21 3.63 -9.27
CA ILE A 14 -1.03 4.66 -8.61
C ILE A 14 -0.14 5.83 -8.20
N GLY A 15 -0.44 7.03 -8.71
CA GLY A 15 0.26 8.24 -8.31
C GLY A 15 0.13 8.53 -6.80
N ARG A 16 1.19 9.08 -6.20
CA ARG A 16 1.32 9.37 -4.75
C ARG A 16 0.05 9.96 -4.12
N SER A 17 -0.50 11.03 -4.71
CA SER A 17 -1.68 11.70 -4.16
C SER A 17 -2.90 10.78 -4.10
N LYS A 18 -3.13 10.00 -5.16
CA LYS A 18 -4.25 9.04 -5.21
C LYS A 18 -4.02 7.86 -4.27
N ALA A 19 -2.78 7.40 -4.13
CA ALA A 19 -2.43 6.34 -3.18
C ALA A 19 -2.78 6.74 -1.73
N TYR A 20 -2.41 7.95 -1.31
CA TYR A 20 -2.78 8.46 0.02
C TYR A 20 -4.28 8.74 0.17
N GLN A 21 -4.98 9.14 -0.89
CA GLN A 21 -6.44 9.27 -0.85
C GLN A 21 -7.11 7.92 -0.58
N LEU A 22 -6.74 6.89 -1.34
CA LEU A 22 -7.24 5.53 -1.17
C LEU A 22 -6.88 4.97 0.21
N ALA A 23 -5.65 5.19 0.68
CA ALA A 23 -5.24 4.78 2.02
C ALA A 23 -6.06 5.45 3.15
N LYS A 24 -6.44 6.71 2.98
CA LYS A 24 -7.31 7.42 3.94
C LYS A 24 -8.76 6.96 3.87
N ALA A 25 -9.21 6.53 2.69
CA ALA A 25 -10.55 6.00 2.47
C ALA A 25 -10.68 4.50 2.82
N ASP A 26 -9.59 3.85 3.20
CA ASP A 26 -9.52 2.38 3.40
C ASP A 26 -9.84 1.57 2.11
N GLU A 27 -9.59 2.19 0.95
CA GLU A 27 -9.85 1.64 -0.39
C GLU A 27 -8.54 1.28 -1.13
N PHE A 28 -7.42 1.18 -0.42
CA PHE A 28 -6.15 0.85 -1.06
C PHE A 28 -6.15 -0.62 -1.52
N PRO A 29 -5.56 -0.97 -2.69
CA PRO A 29 -5.69 -2.32 -3.26
C PRO A 29 -5.03 -3.44 -2.45
N VAL A 30 -4.19 -3.10 -1.47
CA VAL A 30 -3.53 -4.05 -0.56
C VAL A 30 -3.79 -3.65 0.88
N ARG A 31 -3.67 -4.62 1.78
CA ARG A 31 -3.79 -4.39 3.23
C ARG A 31 -2.77 -3.35 3.70
N LEU A 32 -3.27 -2.33 4.38
CA LEU A 32 -2.47 -1.32 5.07
C LEU A 32 -2.48 -1.56 6.58
N LEU A 33 -1.35 -1.33 7.23
CA LEU A 33 -1.23 -1.25 8.68
C LEU A 33 -1.03 0.20 9.09
N ARG A 34 -1.85 0.69 10.02
CA ARG A 34 -1.69 2.03 10.57
C ARG A 34 -0.93 1.99 11.88
N ILE A 35 0.35 2.38 11.83
CA ILE A 35 1.22 2.43 13.00
C ILE A 35 1.38 3.90 13.41
N GLY A 36 0.59 4.31 14.40
CA GLY A 36 0.47 5.69 14.82
C GLY A 36 -0.02 6.60 13.69
N ARG A 37 0.86 7.49 13.22
CA ARG A 37 0.55 8.46 12.14
C ARG A 37 0.99 7.98 10.74
N ARG A 38 1.65 6.82 10.65
CA ARG A 38 2.22 6.30 9.40
C ARG A 38 1.40 5.12 8.88
N TYR A 39 1.29 5.04 7.57
CA TYR A 39 0.84 3.83 6.89
C TYR A 39 2.04 2.95 6.57
N VAL A 40 1.89 1.66 6.84
CA VAL A 40 2.88 0.63 6.58
C VAL A 40 2.22 -0.43 5.72
N VAL A 41 2.91 -0.83 4.65
CA VAL A 41 2.44 -1.84 3.71
C VAL A 41 3.28 -3.10 3.90
N PRO A 42 2.71 -4.23 4.32
CA PRO A 42 3.41 -5.50 4.33
C PRO A 42 3.74 -5.92 2.89
N ILE A 43 4.99 -6.29 2.61
CA ILE A 43 5.38 -6.80 1.28
C ILE A 43 4.59 -8.05 0.88
N PRO A 44 4.29 -9.02 1.78
CA PRO A 44 3.47 -10.19 1.41
C PRO A 44 2.13 -9.79 0.78
N SER A 45 1.44 -8.79 1.33
CA SER A 45 0.18 -8.28 0.75
C SER A 45 0.31 -7.78 -0.70
N ILE A 46 1.49 -7.26 -1.06
CA ILE A 46 1.79 -6.83 -2.44
C ILE A 46 2.04 -8.04 -3.33
N LEU A 47 2.81 -9.03 -2.86
CA LEU A 47 3.11 -10.25 -3.61
C LEU A 47 1.86 -11.09 -3.87
N GLU A 48 1.00 -11.23 -2.85
CA GLU A 48 -0.32 -11.87 -2.94
C GLU A 48 -1.16 -11.21 -4.05
N LEU A 49 -1.22 -9.88 -4.09
CA LEU A 49 -1.97 -9.15 -5.12
C LEU A 49 -1.38 -9.35 -6.52
N LEU A 50 -0.06 -9.42 -6.63
CA LEU A 50 0.65 -9.62 -7.90
C LEU A 50 0.65 -11.10 -8.36
N GLY A 51 0.28 -12.04 -7.48
CA GLY A 51 0.26 -13.47 -7.78
C GLY A 51 1.65 -14.12 -7.89
N VAL A 52 2.64 -13.61 -7.13
CA VAL A 52 4.06 -13.99 -7.25
C VAL A 52 4.69 -14.44 -5.92
N GLU A 53 3.90 -15.00 -5.01
CA GLU A 53 4.38 -15.53 -3.71
C GLU A 53 5.42 -16.66 -3.83
#